data_AF-A0A2V3PM00-F1
#
_entry.id   AF-A0A2V3PM00-F1
#
_cell.length_a   1.000
_cell.length_b   1.000
_cell.length_c   1.000
_cell.angle_alpha   90.00
_cell.angle_beta   90.00
_cell.angle_gamma   90.00
#
_symmetry.space_group_name_H-M   'P 1'
#
loop_
_entity.id
_entity.type
_entity.pdbx_description
1 polymer ?
#
loop_
_entity_poly.entity_id
_entity_poly.type
_entity_poly.pdbx_seq_one_letter_code
_entity_poly.pdbx_strand_id
1 'polypeptide(L)'
;METDVIGTKPHHGFNVMIKRKRRHMSQDALGEKLGMFQGQVSMLESQETIEDETLEKIAEVLECPISELRDFDIDKAMNANSVINSNNTNNDSANSYSGINQTINNISPEIIELYKTILQEEKDLRIREVQAKDAEILYLRKLLEESLKK
;
A
#
# COMPACT_ATOMS: atom_id res chain seq x y z
N MET A 1 26.16 9.12 9.20
CA MET A 1 25.13 8.13 8.86
C MET A 1 24.32 8.76 7.76
N GLU A 2 24.67 8.44 6.51
CA GLU A 2 23.84 8.81 5.37
C GLU A 2 22.50 8.11 5.58
N THR A 3 21.43 8.89 5.68
CA THR A 3 20.09 8.35 5.56
C THR A 3 19.96 7.93 4.11
N ASP A 4 20.16 6.64 3.84
CA ASP A 4 19.68 6.03 2.61
C ASP A 4 18.21 6.42 2.50
N VAL A 5 17.93 7.35 1.59
CA VAL A 5 16.59 7.61 1.12
C VAL A 5 16.23 6.30 0.44
N ILE A 6 15.52 5.43 1.16
CA ILE A 6 14.97 4.20 0.61
C ILE A 6 14.06 4.67 -0.52
N GLY A 7 14.58 4.67 -1.75
CA GLY A 7 13.76 4.73 -2.94
C GLY A 7 12.94 3.46 -2.89
N THR A 8 11.73 3.55 -2.34
CA THR A 8 10.83 2.41 -2.22
C THR A 8 10.61 1.90 -3.63
N LYS A 9 11.00 0.65 -3.87
CA LYS A 9 10.71 0.00 -5.14
C LYS A 9 9.19 -0.15 -5.22
N PRO A 10 8.59 0.02 -6.42
CA PRO A 10 7.17 -0.29 -6.61
C PRO A 10 6.85 -1.68 -6.07
N HIS A 11 5.86 -1.77 -5.19
CA HIS A 11 5.40 -3.06 -4.68
C HIS A 11 4.32 -3.61 -5.63
N HIS A 12 4.70 -4.57 -6.46
CA HIS A 12 3.86 -5.10 -7.54
C HIS A 12 2.54 -5.68 -7.00
N GLY A 13 2.60 -6.53 -5.96
CA GLY A 13 1.41 -7.14 -5.36
C GLY A 13 0.42 -6.12 -4.76
N PHE A 14 0.92 -5.07 -4.13
CA PHE A 14 0.12 -3.98 -3.59
C PHE A 14 -0.58 -3.19 -4.71
N ASN A 15 0.11 -2.93 -5.81
CA ASN A 15 -0.46 -2.28 -6.99
C ASN A 15 -1.58 -3.12 -7.61
N VAL A 16 -1.37 -4.44 -7.71
CA VAL A 16 -2.41 -5.41 -8.12
C VAL A 16 -3.62 -5.35 -7.19
N MET A 17 -3.41 -5.35 -5.87
CA MET A 17 -4.50 -5.25 -4.89
C MET A 17 -5.29 -3.95 -5.06
N ILE A 18 -4.63 -2.79 -5.17
CA ILE A 18 -5.30 -1.50 -5.37
C ILE A 18 -6.13 -1.54 -6.64
N LYS A 19 -5.54 -2.00 -7.75
CA LYS A 19 -6.22 -2.04 -9.04
C LYS A 19 -7.42 -2.97 -9.03
N ARG A 20 -7.29 -4.14 -8.39
CA ARG A 20 -8.39 -5.09 -8.17
C ARG A 20 -9.51 -4.48 -7.36
N LYS A 21 -9.19 -3.83 -6.22
CA LYS A 21 -10.19 -3.18 -5.36
C LYS A 21 -10.94 -2.06 -6.10
N ARG A 22 -10.24 -1.28 -6.93
CA ARG A 22 -10.85 -0.24 -7.79
C ARG A 22 -11.77 -0.80 -8.88
N ARG A 23 -11.59 -2.07 -9.25
CA ARG A 23 -12.49 -2.81 -10.14
C ARG A 23 -13.63 -3.50 -9.39
N HIS A 24 -13.75 -3.28 -8.07
CA HIS A 24 -14.70 -3.95 -7.19
C HIS A 24 -14.67 -5.49 -7.31
N MET A 25 -13.48 -6.05 -7.55
CA MET A 25 -13.28 -7.47 -7.79
C MET A 25 -12.78 -8.16 -6.51
N SER A 26 -13.36 -9.30 -6.13
CA SER A 26 -12.85 -10.12 -5.02
C SER A 26 -11.58 -10.88 -5.44
N GLN A 27 -10.81 -11.38 -4.46
CA GLN A 27 -9.65 -12.23 -4.76
C GLN A 27 -10.10 -13.54 -5.42
N ASP A 28 -11.27 -14.09 -5.04
CA ASP A 28 -11.86 -15.24 -5.74
C ASP A 28 -12.17 -14.91 -7.22
N ALA A 29 -12.80 -13.77 -7.50
CA ALA A 29 -13.16 -13.38 -8.87
C ALA A 29 -11.93 -13.11 -9.75
N LEU A 30 -10.86 -12.55 -9.19
CA LEU A 30 -9.58 -12.42 -9.90
C LEU A 30 -8.95 -13.80 -10.12
N GLY A 31 -9.01 -14.67 -9.11
CA GLY A 31 -8.52 -16.04 -9.18
C GLY A 31 -9.21 -16.86 -10.26
N GLU A 32 -10.55 -16.81 -10.35
CA GLU A 32 -11.34 -17.48 -11.38
C GLU A 32 -10.88 -17.10 -12.79
N LYS A 33 -10.56 -15.82 -13.02
CA LYS A 33 -10.07 -15.32 -14.32
C LYS A 33 -8.64 -15.73 -14.64
N LEU A 34 -7.81 -15.90 -13.60
CA LEU A 34 -6.40 -16.31 -13.74
C LEU A 34 -6.19 -17.83 -13.62
N GLY A 35 -7.23 -18.60 -13.33
CA GLY A 35 -7.10 -20.03 -13.03
C GLY A 35 -6.38 -20.31 -11.71
N MET A 36 -6.48 -19.38 -10.74
CA MET A 36 -5.84 -19.43 -9.44
C MET A 36 -6.89 -19.51 -8.32
N PHE A 37 -6.58 -20.18 -7.23
CA PHE A 37 -7.41 -20.13 -6.03
C PHE A 37 -7.19 -18.82 -5.27
N GLN A 38 -8.17 -18.37 -4.47
CA GLN A 38 -8.09 -17.11 -3.71
C GLN A 38 -6.85 -17.00 -2.82
N GLY A 39 -6.41 -18.10 -2.20
CA GLY A 39 -5.17 -18.12 -1.42
C GLY A 39 -3.93 -17.83 -2.25
N GLN A 40 -3.89 -18.25 -3.52
CA GLN A 40 -2.79 -17.94 -4.43
C GLN A 40 -2.81 -16.47 -4.85
N VAL A 41 -4.00 -15.90 -5.07
CA VAL A 41 -4.16 -14.46 -5.34
C VAL A 41 -3.72 -13.63 -4.13
N SER A 42 -4.10 -14.05 -2.91
CA SER A 42 -3.67 -13.38 -1.69
C SER A 42 -2.15 -13.44 -1.51
N MET A 43 -1.53 -14.57 -1.82
CA MET A 43 -0.07 -14.70 -1.77
C MET A 43 0.59 -13.79 -2.80
N LEU A 44 0.03 -13.73 -4.02
CA LEU A 44 0.51 -12.86 -5.08
C LEU A 44 0.43 -11.37 -4.69
N GLU A 45 -0.66 -10.93 -4.06
CA GLU A 45 -0.81 -9.54 -3.60
C GLU A 45 0.18 -9.15 -2.50
N SER A 46 0.70 -10.12 -1.74
CA SER A 46 1.73 -9.89 -0.72
C SER A 46 3.17 -9.84 -1.27
N GLN A 47 3.37 -10.17 -2.55
CA GLN A 47 4.70 -10.19 -3.15
C GLN A 47 5.14 -8.79 -3.60
N GLU A 48 6.30 -8.36 -3.12
CA GLU A 48 6.91 -7.09 -3.52
C GLU A 48 7.26 -7.10 -5.01
N THR A 49 7.76 -8.23 -5.53
CA THR A 49 8.12 -8.42 -6.94
C THR A 49 7.38 -9.63 -7.50
N ILE A 50 6.79 -9.44 -8.68
CA ILE A 50 6.07 -10.45 -9.47
C ILE A 50 6.72 -10.48 -10.86
N GLU A 51 6.86 -11.66 -11.45
CA GLU A 51 7.39 -11.85 -12.80
C GLU A 51 6.54 -11.12 -13.86
N ASP A 52 7.20 -10.52 -14.85
CA ASP A 52 6.54 -9.72 -15.89
C ASP A 52 5.47 -10.52 -16.65
N GLU A 53 5.70 -11.79 -16.97
CA GLU A 53 4.71 -12.65 -17.62
C GLU A 53 3.43 -12.82 -16.79
N THR A 54 3.56 -12.86 -15.47
CA THR A 54 2.42 -12.96 -14.56
C THR A 54 1.73 -11.61 -14.42
N LEU A 55 2.50 -10.52 -14.36
CA LEU A 55 1.96 -9.15 -14.36
C LEU A 55 1.18 -8.83 -15.63
N GLU A 56 1.64 -9.27 -16.80
CA GLU A 56 0.93 -9.09 -18.08
C GLU A 56 -0.45 -9.75 -18.03
N LYS A 57 -0.53 -11.01 -17.60
CA LYS A 57 -1.81 -11.72 -17.45
C LYS A 57 -2.77 -11.02 -16.49
N ILE A 58 -2.24 -10.51 -15.37
CA ILE A 58 -3.04 -9.75 -14.40
C ILE A 58 -3.50 -8.43 -15.00
N ALA A 59 -2.62 -7.72 -15.73
CA ALA A 59 -2.92 -6.45 -16.36
C ALA A 59 -4.02 -6.59 -17.42
N GLU A 60 -4.00 -7.68 -18.20
CA GLU A 60 -5.07 -8.03 -19.15
C GLU A 60 -6.40 -8.24 -18.44
N VAL A 61 -6.41 -9.04 -17.36
CA VAL A 61 -7.63 -9.35 -16.59
C VAL A 61 -8.20 -8.11 -15.88
N LEU A 62 -7.32 -7.25 -15.36
CA LEU A 62 -7.70 -5.99 -14.70
C LEU A 62 -7.90 -4.83 -15.70
N GLU A 63 -7.75 -5.12 -17.00
CA GLU A 63 -7.86 -4.21 -18.13
C GLU A 63 -7.09 -2.91 -17.86
N CYS A 64 -5.77 -3.02 -17.70
CA CYS A 64 -4.89 -1.88 -17.50
C CYS A 64 -3.52 -2.05 -18.15
N PRO A 65 -2.78 -0.96 -18.38
CA PRO A 65 -1.38 -1.04 -18.76
C PRO A 65 -0.56 -1.76 -17.69
N ILE A 66 0.36 -2.62 -18.11
CA ILE A 66 1.31 -3.29 -17.20
C ILE A 66 2.12 -2.30 -16.37
N SER A 67 2.41 -1.11 -16.92
CA SER A 67 3.13 -0.04 -16.23
C SER A 67 2.41 0.46 -14.98
N GLU A 68 1.07 0.36 -14.91
CA GLU A 68 0.32 0.71 -13.70
C GLU A 68 0.55 -0.29 -12.56
N LEU A 69 0.94 -1.53 -12.87
CA LEU A 69 1.23 -2.55 -11.88
C LEU A 69 2.74 -2.57 -11.53
N ARG A 70 3.59 -2.39 -12.54
CA ARG A 70 5.04 -2.47 -12.41
C ARG A 70 5.69 -1.17 -11.92
N ASP A 71 5.28 -0.03 -12.47
CA ASP A 71 6.02 1.23 -12.32
C ASP A 71 5.35 2.19 -11.30
N PHE A 72 4.15 1.86 -10.81
CA PHE A 72 3.41 2.71 -9.89
C PHE A 72 4.00 2.68 -8.48
N ASP A 73 4.46 3.84 -8.03
CA ASP A 73 4.99 4.07 -6.69
C ASP A 73 4.01 4.95 -5.90
N ILE A 74 3.28 4.31 -4.98
CA ILE A 74 2.24 4.95 -4.16
C ILE A 74 2.83 6.06 -3.28
N ASP A 75 4.05 5.89 -2.76
CA ASP A 75 4.67 6.84 -1.85
C ASP A 75 5.05 8.12 -2.60
N LYS A 76 5.67 7.98 -3.78
CA LYS A 76 5.95 9.12 -4.67
C LYS A 76 4.66 9.85 -5.04
N ALA A 77 3.62 9.11 -5.36
CA ALA A 77 2.35 9.66 -5.81
C ALA A 77 1.59 10.38 -4.67
N MET A 78 1.65 9.86 -3.43
CA MET A 78 1.11 10.52 -2.23
C MET A 78 1.90 11.79 -1.86
N ASN A 79 3.22 11.74 -1.91
CA ASN A 79 4.09 12.88 -1.62
C ASN A 79 3.86 14.03 -2.61
N ALA A 80 3.69 13.72 -3.90
CA ALA A 80 3.34 14.71 -4.92
C ALA A 80 2.00 15.40 -4.62
N ASN A 81 0.98 14.65 -4.21
CA ASN A 81 -0.33 15.22 -3.84
C ASN A 81 -0.28 16.07 -2.56
N SER A 82 0.56 15.71 -1.59
CA SER A 82 0.75 16.53 -0.38
C SER A 82 1.33 17.92 -0.70
N VAL A 83 2.29 17.99 -1.64
CA VAL A 83 2.91 19.27 -2.05
C VAL A 83 1.90 20.17 -2.79
N ILE A 84 1.03 19.60 -3.62
CA ILE A 84 0.02 20.36 -4.38
C ILE A 84 -1.05 20.95 -3.43
N ASN A 85 -1.45 20.21 -2.39
CA ASN A 85 -2.48 20.68 -1.46
C ASN A 85 -1.95 21.78 -0.51
N SER A 86 -0.67 21.71 -0.11
CA SER A 86 -0.02 22.76 0.69
C SER A 86 0.19 24.08 -0.05
N ASN A 87 0.26 24.06 -1.39
CA ASN A 87 0.40 25.27 -2.21
C ASN A 87 -0.93 25.96 -2.54
N ASN A 88 -2.07 25.30 -2.33
CA ASN A 88 -3.39 25.90 -2.54
C ASN A 88 -4.00 26.52 -1.27
N THR A 89 -3.41 26.28 -0.09
CA THR A 89 -3.94 26.80 1.18
C THR A 89 -3.21 28.05 1.68
N ASN A 90 -2.15 28.50 1.01
CA ASN A 90 -1.37 29.67 1.40
C ASN A 90 -1.43 30.72 0.27
N ASN A 91 -2.33 31.68 0.45
CA ASN A 91 -2.41 33.05 -0.08
C ASN A 91 -1.65 33.42 -1.38
N ASP A 92 -2.41 34.10 -2.25
CA ASP A 92 -2.00 35.27 -3.05
C ASP A 92 -0.58 35.27 -3.62
N SER A 93 -0.45 34.99 -4.93
CA SER A 93 0.17 35.92 -5.90
C SER A 93 0.41 35.25 -7.25
N ALA A 94 -0.29 35.77 -8.26
CA ALA A 94 0.20 36.07 -9.59
C ALA A 94 1.18 35.11 -10.30
N ASN A 95 0.65 34.57 -11.41
CA ASN A 95 1.26 34.52 -12.74
C ASN A 95 2.33 33.47 -13.06
N SER A 96 2.04 32.86 -14.22
CA SER A 96 2.99 32.33 -15.20
C SER A 96 3.65 31.00 -14.87
N TYR A 97 2.96 29.91 -15.19
CA TYR A 97 3.51 28.92 -16.13
C TYR A 97 2.37 28.20 -16.87
N SER A 98 2.03 28.77 -18.02
CA SER A 98 1.27 28.12 -19.08
C SER A 98 2.02 26.87 -19.56
N GLY A 99 1.29 25.76 -19.72
CA GLY A 99 1.51 24.86 -20.86
C GLY A 99 2.37 23.62 -20.64
N ILE A 100 2.85 23.31 -19.43
CA ILE A 100 3.28 21.93 -19.18
C ILE A 100 2.01 21.15 -18.91
N ASN A 101 1.59 20.39 -19.92
CA ASN A 101 0.60 19.34 -19.86
C ASN A 101 0.80 18.51 -18.59
N GLN A 102 0.18 18.97 -17.51
CA GLN A 102 0.01 18.24 -16.28
C GLN A 102 -1.05 17.19 -16.59
N THR A 103 -0.61 16.12 -17.25
CA THR A 103 -1.10 14.77 -16.96
C THR A 103 -0.72 14.47 -15.51
N ILE A 104 -1.20 15.29 -14.57
CA ILE A 104 -1.19 14.92 -13.17
C ILE A 104 -2.18 13.77 -13.13
N ASN A 105 -1.64 12.58 -12.95
CA ASN A 105 -2.34 11.44 -12.42
C ASN A 105 -2.91 11.90 -11.07
N ASN A 106 -4.05 12.60 -11.11
CA ASN A 106 -4.82 12.91 -9.93
C ASN A 106 -5.24 11.54 -9.40
N ILE A 107 -4.48 11.04 -8.43
CA ILE A 107 -4.85 9.86 -7.68
C ILE A 107 -6.24 10.14 -7.14
N SER A 108 -7.21 9.30 -7.50
CA SER A 108 -8.59 9.54 -7.12
C SER A 108 -8.68 9.66 -5.60
N PRO A 109 -9.57 10.53 -5.06
CA PRO A 109 -9.81 10.62 -3.62
C PRO A 109 -10.06 9.26 -2.97
N GLU A 110 -10.68 8.35 -3.72
CA GLU A 110 -10.93 6.96 -3.36
C GLU A 110 -9.66 6.13 -3.11
N ILE A 111 -8.57 6.35 -3.88
CA ILE A 111 -7.28 5.70 -3.63
C ILE A 111 -6.64 6.25 -2.35
N ILE A 112 -6.76 7.56 -2.11
CA ILE A 112 -6.27 8.18 -0.88
C ILE A 112 -7.00 7.60 0.33
N GLU A 113 -8.32 7.43 0.25
CA GLU A 113 -9.12 6.83 1.32
C GLU A 113 -8.78 5.35 1.53
N LEU A 114 -8.69 4.56 0.46
CA LEU A 114 -8.30 3.16 0.53
C LEU A 114 -6.90 3.01 1.17
N TYR A 115 -5.95 3.84 0.76
CA TYR A 115 -4.60 3.84 1.33
C TYR A 115 -4.60 4.21 2.82
N LYS A 116 -5.32 5.26 3.21
CA LYS A 116 -5.46 5.65 4.62
C LYS A 116 -6.06 4.53 5.47
N THR A 117 -7.07 3.83 4.95
CA THR A 117 -7.70 2.71 5.64
C THR A 117 -6.70 1.57 5.85
N ILE A 118 -5.98 1.17 4.80
CA ILE A 118 -4.96 0.11 4.90
C ILE A 118 -3.85 0.50 5.88
N LEU A 119 -3.37 1.75 5.81
CA LEU A 119 -2.35 2.25 6.72
C LEU A 119 -2.83 2.26 8.18
N GLN A 120 -4.10 2.56 8.40
CA GLN A 120 -4.70 2.52 9.73
C GLN A 120 -4.82 1.07 10.24
N GLU A 121 -5.26 0.14 9.39
CA GLU A 121 -5.33 -1.30 9.72
C GLU A 121 -3.94 -1.86 10.09
N GLU A 122 -2.90 -1.48 9.36
CA GLU A 122 -1.52 -1.89 9.64
C GLU A 122 -1.03 -1.35 11.01
N LYS A 123 -1.30 -0.07 11.30
CA LYS A 123 -1.00 0.53 12.60
C LYS A 123 -1.73 -0.17 13.73
N ASP A 124 -3.01 -0.44 13.56
CA ASP A 124 -3.84 -1.12 14.55
C ASP A 124 -3.34 -2.54 14.82
N LEU A 125 -2.96 -3.28 13.77
CA LEU A 125 -2.34 -4.60 13.90
C LEU A 125 -1.03 -4.55 14.70
N ARG A 126 -0.16 -3.59 14.38
CA ARG A 126 1.12 -3.40 15.08
C ARG A 126 0.92 -3.04 16.55
N ILE A 127 -0.07 -2.20 16.87
CA ILE A 127 -0.44 -1.87 18.25
C ILE A 127 -0.90 -3.13 18.99
N ARG A 128 -1.77 -3.95 18.37
CA ARG A 128 -2.22 -5.22 18.99
C ARG A 128 -1.08 -6.19 19.23
N GLU A 129 -0.13 -6.30 18.31
CA GLU A 129 1.04 -7.17 18.45
C GLU A 129 1.91 -6.74 19.64
N VAL A 130 2.15 -5.44 19.79
CA VAL A 130 2.89 -4.89 20.94
C VAL A 130 2.15 -5.18 22.25
N GLN A 131 0.83 -4.95 22.29
CA GLN A 131 0.01 -5.23 23.46
C GLN A 131 0.01 -6.72 23.85
N ALA A 132 -0.01 -7.63 22.87
CA ALA A 132 0.07 -9.07 23.12
C ALA A 132 1.42 -9.46 23.75
N LYS A 133 2.52 -8.91 23.23
CA LYS A 133 3.87 -9.10 23.78
C LYS A 133 3.99 -8.53 25.19
N ASP A 134 3.43 -7.35 25.46
CA ASP A 134 3.42 -6.75 26.79
C ASP A 134 2.64 -7.61 27.80
N ALA A 135 1.50 -8.18 27.39
CA ALA A 135 0.71 -9.09 28.22
C ALA A 135 1.48 -10.38 28.55
N GLU A 136 2.20 -10.94 27.58
CA GLU A 136 3.06 -12.12 27.77
C GLU A 136 4.21 -11.82 28.73
N ILE A 137 4.90 -10.68 28.57
CA ILE A 137 5.96 -10.22 29.47
C ILE A 137 5.43 -10.09 30.90
N LEU A 138 4.23 -9.55 31.07
CA LEU A 138 3.61 -9.34 32.37
C LEU A 138 3.26 -10.68 33.04
N TYR A 139 2.76 -11.65 32.27
CA TYR A 139 2.53 -13.02 32.74
C TYR A 139 3.83 -13.71 33.18
N LEU A 140 4.89 -13.64 32.37
CA LEU A 140 6.20 -14.23 32.70
C LEU A 140 6.82 -13.59 33.95
N ARG A 141 6.71 -12.26 34.10
CA ARG A 141 7.16 -11.56 35.32
C ARG A 141 6.44 -12.05 36.56
N LYS A 142 5.13 -12.26 36.48
CA LYS A 142 4.32 -12.78 37.60
C LYS A 142 4.77 -14.19 38.01
N LEU A 143 4.98 -15.10 37.04
CA LEU A 143 5.48 -16.44 37.32
C LEU A 143 6.86 -16.42 37.97
N LEU A 144 7.75 -15.53 37.50
CA LEU A 144 9.07 -15.36 38.09
C LEU A 144 8.98 -14.90 39.55
N GLU A 145 8.15 -13.91 39.86
CA GLU A 145 7.92 -13.45 41.24
C GLU A 145 7.36 -14.55 42.15
N GLU A 146 6.44 -15.38 41.65
CA GLU A 146 5.90 -16.52 42.40
C GLU A 146 6.96 -17.59 42.65
N SER A 147 7.87 -17.82 41.70
CA SER A 147 8.97 -18.78 41.86
C SER A 147 10.05 -18.33 42.84
N LEU A 148 10.31 -17.02 42.93
CA LEU A 148 11.29 -16.42 43.86
C LEU A 148 10.78 -16.34 45.31
N LYS A 149 9.48 -16.56 45.54
CA LYS A 149 8.86 -16.60 46.88
C LYS A 149 8.87 -17.99 47.53
N LYS A 150 9.35 -19.02 46.83
CA LYS A 150 9.58 -20.37 47.35
C LYS A 150 11.04 -20.57 47.74
#